data_AF-M5G293-F1
#
_entry.id   AF-M5G293-F1
#
_cell.length_a   1.000
_cell.length_b   1.000
_cell.length_c   1.000
_cell.angle_alpha   90.00
_cell.angle_beta   90.00
_cell.angle_gamma   90.00
#
_symmetry.space_group_name_H-M   'P 1'
#
loop_
_entity.id
_entity.type
_entity.pdbx_description
1 polymer ?
#
loop_
_entity_poly.entity_id
_entity_poly.type
_entity_poly.pdbx_seq_one_letter_code
_entity_poly.pdbx_strand_id
1 'polypeptide(L)'
;PAQSEQGQSGTNECGTGTNQTSQCQNVYINSVTDFCLWAPPDPTFQGVPSTIGETERIEVAWCIRSGYGTRLIPNGAITGAHFVQTPDYVQVTGVGDMTQLNIPAGDEGGELDPHGADGNGNPIGGLVFGSSFGALQQYHEWTNFMDYQSFCFRACKDAPEAPLFCNHVYDLLGCDWNMPGNYDAGTFENCVGDSTEPMGIYVNGGTTSTFSQGDPTTPDAHPAGSSSDCSQLPTISNAAA
;
A
#
# COMPACT_ATOMS: atom_id res chain seq x y z
N PRO A 1 4.75 15.95 -13.03
CA PRO A 1 4.23 16.12 -14.41
C PRO A 1 2.75 15.72 -14.42
N ALA A 2 1.96 16.05 -15.47
CA ALA A 2 0.58 15.57 -15.54
C ALA A 2 0.50 14.04 -15.65
N GLN A 3 1.44 13.42 -16.37
CA GLN A 3 1.62 11.98 -16.47
C GLN A 3 3.13 11.68 -16.38
N SER A 4 3.52 10.62 -15.67
CA SER A 4 4.91 10.17 -15.59
C SER A 4 5.23 9.06 -16.58
N GLU A 5 4.24 8.23 -16.94
CA GLU A 5 4.45 7.02 -17.76
C GLU A 5 3.53 6.93 -18.98
N GLN A 6 3.96 6.18 -19.99
CA GLN A 6 3.16 5.92 -21.19
C GLN A 6 1.99 4.99 -20.85
N GLY A 7 0.77 5.39 -21.24
CA GLY A 7 -0.44 4.59 -21.01
C GLY A 7 -1.13 4.87 -19.68
N GLN A 8 -0.62 5.82 -18.89
CA GLN A 8 -1.26 6.29 -17.68
C GLN A 8 -2.68 6.81 -17.96
N SER A 9 -3.67 6.26 -17.25
CA SER A 9 -5.08 6.64 -17.39
C SER A 9 -5.43 7.91 -16.60
N GLY A 10 -4.80 8.09 -15.44
CA GLY A 10 -5.02 9.20 -14.53
C GLY A 10 -3.99 10.32 -14.67
N THR A 11 -3.72 11.02 -13.57
CA THR A 11 -2.81 12.16 -13.54
C THR A 11 -2.02 12.28 -12.23
N ASN A 12 -0.78 12.76 -12.32
CA ASN A 12 0.03 13.17 -11.16
C ASN A 12 -0.05 14.69 -10.85
N GLU A 13 -0.80 15.48 -11.63
CA GLU A 13 -1.12 16.89 -11.32
C GLU A 13 -2.34 16.96 -10.39
N CYS A 14 -2.20 16.33 -9.21
CA CYS A 14 -3.27 16.28 -8.24
C CYS A 14 -3.55 17.68 -7.66
N GLY A 15 -4.84 18.03 -7.54
CA GLY A 15 -5.28 19.29 -6.94
C GLY A 15 -5.01 19.35 -5.43
N THR A 16 -5.48 20.41 -4.76
CA THR A 16 -5.20 20.64 -3.33
C THR A 16 -6.41 20.50 -2.42
N GLY A 17 -7.46 19.80 -2.88
CA GLY A 17 -8.73 19.65 -2.18
C GLY A 17 -9.13 18.19 -1.99
N THR A 18 -10.43 17.92 -2.14
CA THR A 18 -11.00 16.57 -2.22
C THR A 18 -11.88 16.49 -3.44
N ASN A 19 -11.82 15.37 -4.17
CA ASN A 19 -12.71 15.11 -5.28
C ASN A 19 -13.02 13.60 -5.37
N GLN A 20 -14.27 13.19 -5.11
CA GLN A 20 -14.67 11.78 -5.16
C GLN A 20 -14.70 11.18 -6.57
N THR A 21 -14.54 11.99 -7.61
CA THR A 21 -14.32 11.51 -8.99
C THR A 21 -12.89 11.77 -9.46
N SER A 22 -11.94 11.98 -8.53
CA SER A 22 -10.54 12.26 -8.87
C SER A 22 -9.93 11.10 -9.64
N GLN A 23 -9.05 11.46 -10.58
CA GLN A 23 -8.16 10.56 -11.32
C GLN A 23 -6.70 10.72 -10.86
N CYS A 24 -6.50 11.26 -9.65
CA CYS A 24 -5.17 11.43 -9.08
C CYS A 24 -4.48 10.08 -8.87
N GLN A 25 -3.23 10.01 -9.33
CA GLN A 25 -2.35 8.85 -9.18
C GLN A 25 -1.11 9.20 -8.35
N ASN A 26 -1.34 9.95 -7.27
CA ASN A 26 -0.36 10.18 -6.22
C ASN A 26 -0.94 9.72 -4.88
N VAL A 27 -0.26 8.83 -4.19
CA VAL A 27 -0.60 8.40 -2.81
C VAL A 27 0.41 8.94 -1.82
N TYR A 28 -0.02 9.08 -0.57
CA TYR A 28 0.78 9.62 0.53
C TYR A 28 0.77 8.62 1.68
N ILE A 29 1.90 8.42 2.36
CA ILE A 29 1.99 7.51 3.51
C ILE A 29 2.84 8.17 4.61
N ASN A 30 2.17 8.71 5.63
CA ASN A 30 2.81 9.49 6.70
C ASN A 30 2.41 9.03 8.12
N SER A 31 1.18 8.54 8.30
CA SER A 31 0.65 8.08 9.59
C SER A 31 -0.66 7.31 9.38
N VAL A 32 -1.21 6.69 10.44
CA VAL A 32 -2.53 6.07 10.46
C VAL A 32 -3.68 7.06 10.19
N THR A 33 -3.43 8.37 10.29
CA THR A 33 -4.40 9.43 9.94
C THR A 33 -4.08 10.15 8.64
N ASP A 34 -2.98 9.79 7.99
CA ASP A 34 -2.47 10.44 6.78
C ASP A 34 -1.80 9.39 5.90
N PHE A 35 -2.64 8.50 5.37
CA PHE A 35 -2.26 7.54 4.36
C PHE A 35 -3.30 7.50 3.24
N CYS A 36 -2.90 6.95 2.11
CA CYS A 36 -3.76 6.63 0.98
C CYS A 36 -3.58 5.18 0.56
N LEU A 37 -4.56 4.68 -0.17
CA LEU A 37 -4.58 3.37 -0.81
C LEU A 37 -4.85 3.54 -2.30
N TRP A 38 -4.41 2.57 -3.09
CA TRP A 38 -4.81 2.42 -4.47
C TRP A 38 -6.12 1.63 -4.53
N ALA A 39 -7.10 2.09 -5.30
CA ALA A 39 -8.33 1.32 -5.56
C ALA A 39 -9.07 1.82 -6.82
N PRO A 40 -10.00 1.02 -7.36
CA PRO A 40 -10.46 1.21 -8.73
C PRO A 40 -11.16 2.56 -8.93
N PRO A 41 -10.99 3.21 -10.09
CA PRO A 41 -11.67 4.46 -10.36
C PRO A 41 -13.19 4.29 -10.45
N ASP A 42 -13.67 3.10 -10.82
CA ASP A 42 -15.09 2.77 -10.95
C ASP A 42 -15.33 1.32 -10.48
N PRO A 43 -16.54 0.96 -10.02
CA PRO A 43 -16.86 -0.40 -9.54
C PRO A 43 -16.97 -1.45 -10.65
N THR A 44 -16.95 -1.02 -11.91
CA THR A 44 -16.92 -1.92 -13.07
C THR A 44 -15.88 -1.45 -14.08
N PHE A 45 -15.10 -2.39 -14.61
CA PHE A 45 -14.12 -2.16 -15.66
C PHE A 45 -14.40 -3.10 -16.82
N GLN A 46 -14.49 -2.57 -18.03
CA GLN A 46 -14.77 -3.34 -19.25
C GLN A 46 -16.01 -4.27 -19.19
N GLY A 47 -17.02 -3.91 -18.37
CA GLY A 47 -18.26 -4.66 -18.22
C GLY A 47 -18.22 -5.80 -17.20
N VAL A 48 -17.12 -5.96 -16.46
CA VAL A 48 -16.99 -6.87 -15.31
C VAL A 48 -16.77 -6.07 -14.02
N PRO A 49 -17.00 -6.67 -12.83
CA PRO A 49 -16.62 -6.03 -11.56
C PRO A 49 -15.13 -5.68 -11.53
N SER A 50 -14.78 -4.53 -10.95
CA SER A 50 -13.39 -4.05 -10.86
C SER A 50 -12.59 -4.75 -9.76
N THR A 51 -12.31 -6.04 -9.94
CA THR A 51 -11.35 -6.73 -9.08
C THR A 51 -9.98 -6.08 -9.23
N ILE A 52 -9.17 -6.05 -8.16
CA ILE A 52 -7.83 -5.45 -8.17
C ILE A 52 -7.01 -5.99 -9.34
N GLY A 53 -6.93 -7.32 -9.51
CA GLY A 53 -6.20 -7.93 -10.62
C GLY A 53 -6.63 -7.52 -12.04
N GLU A 54 -7.86 -7.02 -12.22
CA GLU A 54 -8.35 -6.54 -13.52
C GLU A 54 -8.06 -5.04 -13.73
N THR A 55 -7.93 -4.28 -12.64
CA THR A 55 -7.79 -2.82 -12.68
C THR A 55 -6.43 -2.31 -12.24
N GLU A 56 -5.47 -3.18 -11.91
CA GLU A 56 -4.15 -2.84 -11.37
C GLU A 56 -3.48 -1.67 -12.08
N ARG A 57 -3.65 -1.58 -13.41
CA ARG A 57 -3.03 -0.56 -14.27
C ARG A 57 -3.66 0.83 -14.19
N ILE A 58 -4.89 0.95 -13.68
CA ILE A 58 -5.71 2.17 -13.72
C ILE A 58 -6.19 2.65 -12.35
N GLU A 59 -5.68 2.06 -11.28
CA GLU A 59 -6.00 2.44 -9.91
C GLU A 59 -5.78 3.94 -9.65
N VAL A 60 -6.58 4.50 -8.74
CA VAL A 60 -6.50 5.91 -8.33
C VAL A 60 -6.37 6.01 -6.82
N ALA A 61 -5.88 7.16 -6.35
CA ALA A 61 -5.60 7.37 -4.94
C ALA A 61 -6.88 7.67 -4.13
N TRP A 62 -7.05 6.92 -3.03
CA TRP A 62 -8.05 7.13 -1.98
C TRP A 62 -7.33 7.42 -0.66
N CYS A 63 -7.53 8.59 -0.07
CA CYS A 63 -6.83 9.02 1.14
C CYS A 63 -7.75 9.19 2.34
N ILE A 64 -7.25 8.94 3.55
CA ILE A 64 -7.93 9.38 4.79
C ILE A 64 -7.92 10.91 4.87
N ARG A 65 -6.77 11.53 4.62
CA ARG A 65 -6.61 12.98 4.71
C ARG A 65 -7.06 13.65 3.42
N SER A 66 -7.77 14.76 3.53
CA SER A 66 -8.06 15.63 2.38
C SER A 66 -6.84 16.47 1.99
N GLY A 67 -6.94 17.35 0.99
CA GLY A 67 -5.87 18.28 0.63
C GLY A 67 -4.89 17.78 -0.45
N TYR A 68 -5.00 16.52 -0.84
CA TYR A 68 -4.19 15.91 -1.91
C TYR A 68 -4.89 15.89 -3.28
N GLY A 69 -6.12 16.41 -3.38
CA GLY A 69 -6.89 16.35 -4.62
C GLY A 69 -7.33 14.93 -4.99
N THR A 70 -7.24 14.01 -4.05
CA THR A 70 -7.58 12.59 -4.16
C THR A 70 -9.04 12.34 -3.81
N ARG A 71 -9.46 11.09 -3.96
CA ARG A 71 -10.70 10.60 -3.37
C ARG A 71 -10.50 10.44 -1.87
N LEU A 72 -11.56 10.58 -1.09
CA LEU A 72 -11.52 10.28 0.33
C LEU A 72 -12.03 8.88 0.58
N ILE A 73 -11.26 8.11 1.35
CA ILE A 73 -11.72 6.87 1.95
C ILE A 73 -12.97 7.19 2.79
N PRO A 74 -14.11 6.51 2.60
CA PRO A 74 -15.30 6.78 3.39
C PRO A 74 -15.07 6.50 4.88
N ASN A 75 -15.60 7.39 5.75
CA ASN A 75 -15.54 7.16 7.20
C ASN A 75 -16.21 5.83 7.56
N GLY A 76 -15.50 4.99 8.30
CA GLY A 76 -15.97 3.65 8.68
C GLY A 76 -15.62 2.54 7.69
N ALA A 77 -15.04 2.86 6.52
CA ALA A 77 -14.50 1.83 5.63
C ALA A 77 -13.29 1.12 6.26
N ILE A 78 -12.45 1.83 7.01
CA ILE A 78 -11.32 1.25 7.75
C ILE A 78 -11.75 1.00 9.19
N THR A 79 -11.62 -0.25 9.65
CA THR A 79 -12.03 -0.68 11.00
C THR A 79 -10.85 -0.98 11.91
N GLY A 80 -9.65 -1.13 11.36
CA GLY A 80 -8.37 -1.14 12.09
C GLY A 80 -7.23 -0.76 11.16
N ALA A 81 -6.23 -0.03 11.66
CA ALA A 81 -5.05 0.33 10.89
C ALA A 81 -3.82 0.58 11.77
N HIS A 82 -2.66 0.15 11.30
CA HIS A 82 -1.41 0.19 12.05
C HIS A 82 -0.33 0.76 11.16
N PHE A 83 0.15 1.95 11.48
CA PHE A 83 1.28 2.56 10.81
C PHE A 83 2.55 2.30 11.61
N VAL A 84 3.59 1.78 10.93
CA VAL A 84 4.91 1.57 11.50
C VAL A 84 5.94 2.28 10.63
N GLN A 85 6.76 3.12 11.26
CA GLN A 85 7.95 3.67 10.63
C GLN A 85 9.20 2.93 11.13
N THR A 86 9.96 2.36 10.20
CA THR A 86 11.25 1.71 10.46
C THR A 86 12.41 2.57 9.95
N PRO A 87 13.67 2.17 10.14
CA PRO A 87 14.80 2.83 9.50
C PRO A 87 14.78 2.82 7.96
N ASP A 88 14.19 1.77 7.36
CA ASP A 88 14.27 1.50 5.92
C ASP A 88 12.95 1.69 5.17
N TYR A 89 11.81 1.65 5.85
CA TYR A 89 10.49 1.79 5.22
C TYR A 89 9.41 2.30 6.17
N VAL A 90 8.31 2.76 5.59
CA VAL A 90 7.03 2.89 6.30
C VAL A 90 6.09 1.80 5.83
N GLN A 91 5.25 1.32 6.74
CA GLN A 91 4.25 0.31 6.46
C GLN A 91 2.94 0.70 7.12
N VAL A 92 1.83 0.60 6.37
CA VAL A 92 0.49 0.61 6.95
C VAL A 92 -0.17 -0.73 6.65
N THR A 93 -0.69 -1.39 7.68
CA THR A 93 -1.49 -2.62 7.59
C THR A 93 -2.85 -2.35 8.19
N GLY A 94 -3.90 -3.00 7.69
CA GLY A 94 -5.23 -2.77 8.24
C GLY A 94 -6.32 -3.64 7.65
N VAL A 95 -7.50 -3.48 8.24
CA VAL A 95 -8.72 -4.22 7.92
C VAL A 95 -9.90 -3.26 7.82
N GLY A 96 -10.92 -3.67 7.06
CA GLY A 96 -12.05 -2.82 6.74
C GLY A 96 -13.05 -3.43 5.77
N ASP A 97 -13.85 -2.58 5.16
CA ASP A 97 -14.76 -2.87 4.07
C ASP A 97 -14.30 -2.10 2.83
N MET A 98 -13.43 -2.75 2.05
CA MET A 98 -12.83 -2.13 0.87
C MET A 98 -13.80 -2.07 -0.31
N THR A 99 -15.01 -2.65 -0.17
CA THR A 99 -16.07 -2.49 -1.16
C THR A 99 -16.56 -1.05 -1.29
N GLN A 100 -16.31 -0.24 -0.26
CA GLN A 100 -16.54 1.20 -0.27
C GLN A 100 -15.53 1.97 -1.14
N LEU A 101 -14.46 1.32 -1.62
CA LEU A 101 -13.43 1.86 -2.51
C LEU A 101 -13.56 1.27 -3.94
N ASN A 102 -14.75 0.79 -4.31
CA ASN A 102 -15.07 0.16 -5.60
C ASN A 102 -14.57 -1.29 -5.81
N ILE A 103 -13.95 -1.90 -4.82
CA ILE A 103 -13.50 -3.31 -4.89
C ILE A 103 -14.73 -4.24 -4.73
N PRO A 104 -14.94 -5.25 -5.58
CA PRO A 104 -16.09 -6.13 -5.42
C PRO A 104 -15.97 -7.03 -4.20
N ALA A 105 -17.11 -7.33 -3.57
CA ALA A 105 -17.15 -8.27 -2.45
C ALA A 105 -16.65 -9.66 -2.89
N GLY A 106 -15.76 -10.24 -2.09
CA GLY A 106 -15.14 -11.54 -2.39
C GLY A 106 -13.92 -11.46 -3.32
N ASP A 107 -13.46 -10.28 -3.68
CA ASP A 107 -12.16 -10.11 -4.32
C ASP A 107 -11.03 -10.39 -3.31
N GLU A 108 -10.34 -11.51 -3.49
CA GLU A 108 -9.24 -11.95 -2.62
C GLU A 108 -7.93 -11.19 -2.89
N GLY A 109 -7.96 -10.25 -3.83
CA GLY A 109 -7.01 -9.15 -3.93
C GLY A 109 -6.06 -9.22 -5.12
N GLY A 110 -4.99 -8.43 -5.03
CA GLY A 110 -3.91 -8.36 -6.01
C GLY A 110 -2.78 -7.49 -5.50
N GLU A 111 -1.64 -7.54 -6.21
CA GLU A 111 -0.47 -6.74 -5.91
C GLU A 111 -0.39 -5.50 -6.81
N LEU A 112 -0.04 -4.37 -6.20
CA LEU A 112 0.23 -3.10 -6.86
C LEU A 112 1.66 -2.66 -6.51
N ASP A 113 2.40 -2.19 -7.50
CA ASP A 113 3.84 -1.94 -7.40
C ASP A 113 4.35 -0.90 -8.43
N PRO A 114 5.55 -0.32 -8.26
CA PRO A 114 6.08 0.75 -9.12
C PRO A 114 6.53 0.30 -10.52
N HIS A 115 6.71 -1.01 -10.76
CA HIS A 115 7.32 -1.52 -11.97
C HIS A 115 6.29 -2.26 -12.85
N GLY A 116 5.42 -3.07 -12.27
CA GLY A 116 4.48 -3.92 -13.01
C GLY A 116 5.17 -4.82 -14.05
N ALA A 117 4.39 -5.42 -14.94
CA ALA A 117 4.93 -6.36 -15.94
C ALA A 117 5.77 -5.70 -17.04
N ASP A 118 5.54 -4.40 -17.33
CA ASP A 118 6.15 -3.66 -18.43
C ASP A 118 7.08 -2.52 -17.99
N GLY A 119 7.36 -2.40 -16.68
CA GLY A 119 8.22 -1.38 -16.11
C GLY A 119 7.54 -0.02 -15.88
N ASN A 120 6.23 0.08 -16.14
CA ASN A 120 5.46 1.33 -16.04
C ASN A 120 4.68 1.47 -14.72
N GLY A 121 4.68 0.42 -13.90
CA GLY A 121 3.93 0.33 -12.65
C GLY A 121 2.49 -0.14 -12.79
N ASN A 122 1.94 -0.53 -11.65
CA ASN A 122 0.57 -0.95 -11.41
C ASN A 122 0.09 -0.22 -10.14
N PRO A 123 -0.60 0.93 -10.24
CA PRO A 123 -1.06 1.58 -11.47
C PRO A 123 0.05 2.23 -12.28
N ILE A 124 -0.19 2.31 -13.59
CA ILE A 124 0.74 2.96 -14.52
C ILE A 124 0.94 4.41 -14.08
N GLY A 125 2.20 4.80 -13.85
CA GLY A 125 2.54 6.15 -13.39
C GLY A 125 2.03 6.49 -11.98
N GLY A 126 1.74 5.48 -11.16
CA GLY A 126 1.45 5.65 -9.73
C GLY A 126 2.69 6.13 -8.98
N LEU A 127 2.55 7.23 -8.23
CA LEU A 127 3.64 7.81 -7.45
C LEU A 127 3.31 7.79 -5.96
N VAL A 128 4.26 7.36 -5.12
CA VAL A 128 4.12 7.32 -3.66
C VAL A 128 4.97 8.43 -3.04
N PHE A 129 4.40 9.17 -2.10
CA PHE A 129 5.08 10.26 -1.40
C PHE A 129 4.97 10.11 0.12
N GLY A 130 5.92 10.71 0.82
CA GLY A 130 5.84 10.83 2.27
C GLY A 130 6.88 11.78 2.86
N SER A 131 6.69 12.10 4.13
CA SER A 131 7.55 12.98 4.93
C SER A 131 8.13 12.28 6.16
N SER A 132 7.86 10.98 6.32
CA SER A 132 8.31 10.16 7.43
C SER A 132 9.84 10.15 7.56
N PHE A 133 10.57 10.28 6.44
CA PHE A 133 12.03 10.33 6.40
C PHE A 133 12.62 11.74 6.24
N GLY A 134 11.86 12.79 6.58
CA GLY A 134 12.33 14.18 6.58
C GLY A 134 11.43 15.12 5.79
N ALA A 135 12.00 15.80 4.79
CA ALA A 135 11.18 16.60 3.88
C ALA A 135 10.28 15.68 3.02
N LEU A 136 9.19 16.24 2.50
CA LEU A 136 8.34 15.54 1.53
C LEU A 136 9.20 15.06 0.35
N GLN A 137 9.16 13.76 0.08
CA GLN A 137 9.90 13.11 -0.98
C GLN A 137 9.05 12.00 -1.61
N GLN A 138 9.48 11.54 -2.78
CA GLN A 138 8.93 10.34 -3.40
C GLN A 138 9.60 9.10 -2.79
N TYR A 139 8.83 8.03 -2.63
CA TYR A 139 9.34 6.69 -2.34
C TYR A 139 9.23 5.89 -3.65
N HIS A 140 10.38 5.50 -4.23
CA HIS A 140 10.39 4.87 -5.55
C HIS A 140 10.09 3.37 -5.49
N GLU A 141 10.45 2.71 -4.40
CA GLU A 141 10.19 1.29 -4.18
C GLU A 141 9.06 1.14 -3.16
N TRP A 142 8.01 0.42 -3.54
CA TRP A 142 6.82 0.23 -2.72
C TRP A 142 6.03 -0.99 -3.18
N THR A 143 5.21 -1.54 -2.29
CA THR A 143 4.28 -2.63 -2.61
C THR A 143 2.99 -2.40 -1.84
N ASN A 144 1.85 -2.55 -2.50
CA ASN A 144 0.53 -2.49 -1.90
C ASN A 144 -0.28 -3.73 -2.30
N PHE A 145 -0.84 -4.41 -1.31
CA PHE A 145 -1.88 -5.40 -1.55
C PHE A 145 -3.21 -4.84 -1.04
N MET A 146 -4.24 -5.12 -1.81
CA MET A 146 -5.62 -4.73 -1.55
C MET A 146 -6.49 -5.96 -1.76
N ASP A 147 -7.35 -6.27 -0.80
CA ASP A 147 -8.45 -7.22 -0.96
C ASP A 147 -9.76 -6.59 -0.43
N TYR A 148 -10.89 -7.29 -0.53
CA TYR A 148 -12.18 -6.71 -0.13
C TYR A 148 -12.33 -6.42 1.38
N GLN A 149 -11.48 -6.97 2.25
CA GLN A 149 -11.51 -6.85 3.71
C GLN A 149 -10.23 -6.32 4.37
N SER A 150 -9.10 -6.33 3.66
CA SER A 150 -7.80 -5.97 4.22
C SER A 150 -6.92 -5.24 3.21
N PHE A 151 -5.89 -4.60 3.74
CA PHE A 151 -4.87 -3.95 2.94
C PHE A 151 -3.54 -3.92 3.69
N CYS A 152 -2.48 -3.81 2.91
CA CYS A 152 -1.16 -3.51 3.43
C CYS A 152 -0.40 -2.73 2.37
N PHE A 153 0.36 -1.73 2.81
CA PHE A 153 1.12 -0.86 1.93
C PHE A 153 2.44 -0.53 2.61
N ARG A 154 3.54 -0.95 1.99
CA ARG A 154 4.89 -0.60 2.39
C ARG A 154 5.53 0.28 1.34
N ALA A 155 6.20 1.35 1.78
CA ALA A 155 6.98 2.22 0.92
C ALA A 155 8.35 2.46 1.54
N CYS A 156 9.38 2.24 0.73
CA CYS A 156 10.75 2.19 1.19
C CYS A 156 11.43 3.54 1.03
N LYS A 157 12.25 3.86 2.02
CA LYS A 157 13.18 4.98 1.92
C LYS A 157 14.15 4.70 0.78
N ASP A 158 14.34 5.66 -0.12
CA ASP A 158 15.28 5.53 -1.23
C ASP A 158 16.69 5.18 -0.72
N ALA A 159 17.13 3.97 -1.06
CA ALA A 159 18.41 3.38 -0.69
C ALA A 159 18.70 2.18 -1.63
N PRO A 160 19.96 1.71 -1.75
CA PRO A 160 20.28 0.53 -2.56
C PRO A 160 19.47 -0.72 -2.20
N GLU A 161 19.11 -0.88 -0.92
CA GLU A 161 18.34 -2.00 -0.39
C GLU A 161 16.82 -1.80 -0.47
N ALA A 162 16.32 -0.65 -0.94
CA ALA A 162 14.89 -0.39 -1.02
C ALA A 162 14.10 -1.45 -1.83
N PRO A 163 14.59 -1.94 -3.00
CA PRO A 163 13.90 -3.01 -3.74
C PRO A 163 13.85 -4.34 -2.97
N LEU A 164 14.70 -4.51 -1.97
CA LEU A 164 14.77 -5.72 -1.15
C LEU A 164 13.68 -5.73 -0.07
N PHE A 165 13.45 -4.56 0.56
CA PHE A 165 12.44 -4.41 1.61
C PHE A 165 11.03 -4.12 1.09
N CYS A 166 10.92 -3.57 -0.13
CA CYS A 166 9.66 -3.34 -0.85
C CYS A 166 9.63 -4.18 -2.13
N ASN A 167 10.00 -5.45 -1.98
CA ASN A 167 10.02 -6.39 -3.09
C ASN A 167 8.59 -6.72 -3.54
N HIS A 168 8.43 -6.96 -4.84
CA HIS A 168 7.15 -7.09 -5.52
C HIS A 168 7.06 -8.32 -6.43
N VAL A 169 7.76 -9.40 -6.07
CA VAL A 169 7.83 -10.66 -6.84
C VAL A 169 7.01 -11.80 -6.21
N TYR A 170 6.17 -11.48 -5.22
CA TYR A 170 5.44 -12.43 -4.39
C TYR A 170 3.93 -12.13 -4.34
N ASP A 171 3.39 -11.70 -5.48
CA ASP A 171 2.00 -11.27 -5.76
C ASP A 171 0.89 -12.21 -5.30
N LEU A 172 1.08 -13.53 -5.33
CA LEU A 172 0.08 -14.52 -4.92
C LEU A 172 0.07 -14.82 -3.41
N LEU A 173 0.96 -14.22 -2.62
CA LEU A 173 1.12 -14.56 -1.20
C LEU A 173 0.44 -13.56 -0.25
N GLY A 174 -0.01 -12.41 -0.77
CA GLY A 174 -0.85 -11.45 -0.05
C GLY A 174 -0.16 -10.75 1.13
N CYS A 175 -0.98 -10.09 1.95
CA CYS A 175 -0.54 -9.20 3.00
C CYS A 175 0.23 -9.87 4.14
N ASP A 176 -0.34 -10.92 4.73
CA ASP A 176 0.25 -11.58 5.90
C ASP A 176 1.64 -12.16 5.62
N TRP A 177 1.90 -12.56 4.37
CA TRP A 177 3.19 -13.10 3.96
C TRP A 177 4.20 -12.02 3.58
N ASN A 178 3.80 -11.04 2.78
CA ASN A 178 4.70 -9.98 2.28
C ASN A 178 4.98 -8.88 3.30
N MET A 179 3.95 -8.50 4.06
CA MET A 179 3.98 -7.45 5.06
C MET A 179 3.43 -7.95 6.39
N PRO A 180 4.12 -8.88 7.06
CA PRO A 180 3.76 -9.31 8.41
C PRO A 180 3.67 -8.10 9.34
N GLY A 181 2.61 -8.04 10.15
CA GLY A 181 2.30 -6.87 10.97
C GLY A 181 1.06 -7.07 11.83
N ASN A 182 0.57 -5.97 12.39
CA ASN A 182 -0.67 -5.95 13.13
C ASN A 182 -1.85 -5.66 12.18
N TYR A 183 -2.89 -6.50 12.22
CA TYR A 183 -4.12 -6.35 11.44
C TYR A 183 -5.36 -6.34 12.35
N ASP A 184 -5.18 -6.07 13.64
CA ASP A 184 -6.24 -6.11 14.64
C ASP A 184 -7.31 -5.04 14.38
N ALA A 185 -8.55 -5.48 14.20
CA ALA A 185 -9.70 -4.59 14.13
C ALA A 185 -9.89 -3.81 15.45
N GLY A 186 -10.40 -2.58 15.35
CA GLY A 186 -10.70 -1.71 16.49
C GLY A 186 -9.50 -0.98 17.07
N THR A 187 -8.30 -1.18 16.50
CA THR A 187 -7.09 -0.48 16.91
C THR A 187 -6.61 0.43 15.79
N PHE A 188 -6.19 1.64 16.16
CA PHE A 188 -5.56 2.59 15.25
C PHE A 188 -4.30 3.10 15.91
N GLU A 189 -3.13 2.93 15.29
CA GLU A 189 -1.88 3.33 15.93
C GLU A 189 -0.79 3.77 14.97
N ASN A 190 0.07 4.65 15.46
CA ASN A 190 1.36 4.95 14.86
C ASN A 190 2.45 4.44 15.78
N CYS A 191 3.40 3.67 15.27
CA CYS A 191 4.53 3.14 16.01
C CYS A 191 5.84 3.43 15.27
N VAL A 192 6.94 3.31 15.99
CA VAL A 192 8.25 3.04 15.38
C VAL A 192 8.53 1.55 15.46
N GLY A 193 9.32 1.02 14.54
CA GLY A 193 9.66 -0.40 14.55
C GLY A 193 11.01 -0.72 13.93
N ASP A 194 11.42 -1.97 14.08
CA ASP A 194 12.61 -2.50 13.42
C ASP A 194 12.30 -2.85 11.96
N SER A 195 13.28 -2.68 11.07
CA SER A 195 13.18 -3.22 9.71
C SER A 195 13.10 -4.75 9.77
N THR A 196 12.07 -5.31 9.15
CA THR A 196 11.92 -6.77 9.01
C THR A 196 13.00 -7.37 8.13
N GLU A 197 13.20 -8.68 8.23
CA GLU A 197 13.94 -9.39 7.18
C GLU A 197 13.26 -9.18 5.80
N PRO A 198 14.05 -9.06 4.72
CA PRO A 198 13.50 -8.97 3.38
C PRO A 198 12.61 -10.14 2.97
N MET A 199 11.54 -9.85 2.22
CA MET A 199 10.62 -10.86 1.72
C MET A 199 11.37 -11.96 0.97
N GLY A 200 11.10 -13.21 1.35
CA GLY A 200 11.63 -14.39 0.67
C GLY A 200 13.11 -14.69 0.90
N ILE A 201 13.81 -13.97 1.79
CA ILE A 201 15.22 -14.22 2.10
C ILE A 201 15.37 -14.82 3.50
N TYR A 202 15.75 -16.08 3.56
CA TYR A 202 15.86 -16.84 4.80
C TYR A 202 17.31 -17.13 5.13
N VAL A 203 17.69 -16.97 6.41
CA VAL A 203 19.01 -17.34 6.92
C VAL A 203 18.86 -18.48 7.92
N ASN A 204 19.38 -19.66 7.57
CA ASN A 204 19.36 -20.83 8.45
C ASN A 204 20.78 -21.37 8.65
N GLY A 205 21.24 -21.42 9.91
CA GLY A 205 22.58 -21.93 10.25
C GLY A 205 23.73 -21.17 9.56
N GLY A 206 23.54 -19.88 9.25
CA GLY A 206 24.52 -19.06 8.52
C GLY A 206 24.49 -19.20 6.99
N THR A 207 23.54 -19.96 6.44
CA THR A 207 23.32 -20.06 4.99
C THR A 207 22.11 -19.23 4.59
N THR A 208 22.28 -18.35 3.59
CA THR A 208 21.19 -17.57 3.01
C THR A 208 20.56 -18.33 1.84
N SER A 209 19.24 -18.40 1.81
CA SER A 209 18.45 -18.93 0.69
C SER A 209 17.38 -17.92 0.29
N THR A 210 17.10 -17.83 -1.02
CA THR A 210 16.03 -17.01 -1.57
C THR A 210 14.93 -17.91 -2.11
N PHE A 211 13.72 -17.71 -1.62
CA PHE A 211 12.51 -18.39 -2.12
C PHE A 211 12.05 -17.74 -3.42
N SER A 212 11.59 -18.56 -4.37
CA SER A 212 10.92 -18.10 -5.58
C SER A 212 9.46 -18.53 -5.55
N GLN A 213 8.54 -17.62 -5.83
CA GLN A 213 7.12 -17.97 -5.88
C GLN A 213 6.87 -19.03 -6.96
N GLY A 214 6.08 -20.05 -6.61
CA GLY A 214 5.85 -21.23 -7.45
C GLY A 214 6.79 -22.41 -7.16
N ASP A 215 7.76 -22.24 -6.26
CA ASP A 215 8.54 -23.37 -5.75
C ASP A 215 7.63 -24.43 -5.09
N PRO A 216 8.06 -25.71 -5.00
CA PRO A 216 7.22 -26.80 -4.46
C PRO A 216 6.76 -26.62 -3.01
N THR A 217 7.38 -25.71 -2.27
CA THR A 217 7.02 -25.41 -0.89
C THR A 217 7.21 -23.92 -0.64
N THR A 218 6.11 -23.23 -0.32
CA THR A 218 6.15 -21.87 0.20
C THR A 218 6.58 -21.91 1.66
N PRO A 219 7.68 -21.24 2.04
CA PRO A 219 8.08 -21.12 3.44
C PRO A 219 7.09 -20.24 4.21
N ASP A 220 7.11 -20.36 5.54
CA ASP A 220 6.36 -19.46 6.41
C ASP A 220 6.82 -18.02 6.22
N ALA A 221 5.90 -17.07 6.39
CA ALA A 221 6.21 -15.64 6.39
C ALA A 221 7.26 -15.31 7.45
N HIS A 222 8.05 -14.25 7.22
CA HIS A 222 8.89 -13.69 8.26
C HIS A 222 8.04 -13.23 9.46
N PRO A 223 8.56 -13.27 10.69
CA PRO A 223 7.85 -12.65 11.81
C PRO A 223 7.72 -11.13 11.58
N ALA A 224 6.64 -10.55 12.08
CA ALA A 224 6.52 -9.09 12.16
C ALA A 224 7.69 -8.49 12.93
N GLY A 225 8.17 -7.33 12.46
CA GLY A 225 9.20 -6.56 13.15
C GLY A 225 8.73 -6.13 14.53
N SER A 226 9.67 -5.93 15.46
CA SER A 226 9.31 -5.39 16.77
C SER A 226 8.81 -3.95 16.62
N SER A 227 7.77 -3.57 17.36
CA SER A 227 7.22 -2.21 17.38
C SER A 227 7.26 -1.62 18.78
N SER A 228 7.45 -0.31 18.86
CA SER A 228 7.55 0.46 20.10
C SER A 228 7.08 1.90 19.90
N ASP A 229 7.07 2.69 20.98
CA ASP A 229 6.58 4.08 21.03
C ASP A 229 5.24 4.30 20.32
N CYS A 230 4.33 3.32 20.46
CA CYS A 230 3.03 3.34 19.80
C CYS A 230 2.09 4.39 20.40
N SER A 231 1.62 5.30 19.56
CA SER A 231 0.54 6.23 19.89
C SER A 231 -0.79 5.69 19.33
N GLN A 232 -1.70 5.32 20.21
CA GLN A 232 -3.03 4.81 19.83
C GLN A 232 -4.05 5.94 19.68
N LEU A 233 -4.96 5.75 18.74
CA LEU A 233 -6.12 6.60 18.48
C LEU A 233 -7.40 5.79 18.65
N PRO A 234 -8.48 6.40 19.18
CA PRO A 234 -9.75 5.70 19.33
C PRO A 234 -10.45 5.43 17.99
N THR A 235 -10.15 6.24 16.97
CA THR A 235 -10.73 6.15 15.62
C THR A 235 -9.89 6.98 14.65
N ILE A 236 -10.06 6.73 13.36
CA ILE A 236 -9.61 7.61 12.29
C ILE A 236 -10.82 8.10 11.49
N SER A 237 -10.72 9.31 10.97
CA SER A 237 -11.77 9.91 10.15
C SER A 237 -11.16 10.92 9.20
N ASN A 238 -11.88 11.24 8.14
CA ASN A 238 -11.45 12.23 7.17
C ASN A 238 -11.18 13.57 7.85
N ALA A 239 -9.91 13.98 7.84
CA ALA A 239 -9.44 15.24 8.41
C ALA A 239 -9.10 16.25 7.30
N ALA A 240 -9.25 17.53 7.61
CA ALA A 240 -8.73 18.61 6.76
C ALA A 240 -7.20 18.59 6.77
N ALA A 241 -6.57 18.82 5.61
CA ALA A 241 -5.12 19.02 5.56
C ALA A 241 -4.65 20.32 6.19
#